data_AF-A0A3B8WF91-F1
#
_entry.id   AF-A0A3B8WF91-F1
#
_cell.length_a   1.000
_cell.length_b   1.000
_cell.length_c   1.000
_cell.angle_alpha   90.00
_cell.angle_beta   90.00
_cell.angle_gamma   90.00
#
_symmetry.space_group_name_H-M   'P 1'
#
loop_
_entity.id
_entity.type
_entity.pdbx_description
1 polymer ?
#
loop_
_entity_poly.entity_id
_entity_poly.type
_entity_poly.pdbx_seq_one_letter_code
_entity_poly.pdbx_strand_id
1 'polypeptide(L)'
;MAEQSPVVNLAFTGASGAQYGLRLLQCLVASGCRVNVMISKAAQVVIATETDFRLPGSTPAMAEALSDFAGAQPGQVQVFGRE
;
A
#
# COMPACT_ATOMS: atom_id res chain seq x y z
N MET A 1 -9.57 1.56 -27.85
CA MET A 1 -8.35 0.94 -27.28
C MET A 1 -8.53 0.93 -25.78
N ALA A 2 -8.52 -0.22 -25.11
CA ALA A 2 -8.50 -0.23 -23.65
C ALA A 2 -7.16 0.40 -23.22
N GLU A 3 -7.20 1.61 -22.67
CA GLU A 3 -6.02 2.19 -22.02
C GLU A 3 -5.65 1.23 -20.89
N GLN A 4 -4.47 0.61 -20.97
CA GLN A 4 -3.97 -0.25 -19.91
C GLN A 4 -3.78 0.63 -18.67
N SER A 5 -4.47 0.31 -17.58
CA SER A 5 -4.30 1.05 -16.34
C SER A 5 -2.83 1.07 -15.93
N PRO A 6 -2.27 2.25 -15.59
CA PRO A 6 -0.85 2.37 -15.28
C PRO A 6 -0.48 1.55 -14.05
N VAL A 7 0.76 1.04 -14.05
CA VAL A 7 1.37 0.36 -12.91
C VAL A 7 2.22 1.37 -12.15
N VAL A 8 1.96 1.53 -10.85
CA VAL A 8 2.66 2.47 -9.97
C VAL A 8 3.41 1.71 -8.88
N ASN A 9 4.69 2.01 -8.71
CA ASN A 9 5.48 1.50 -7.59
C ASN A 9 5.44 2.52 -6.44
N LEU A 10 4.80 2.15 -5.33
CA LEU A 10 4.63 3.00 -4.14
C LEU A 10 5.46 2.45 -2.99
N ALA A 11 6.44 3.22 -2.53
CA ALA A 11 7.31 2.83 -1.42
C ALA A 11 7.02 3.67 -0.16
N PHE A 12 6.77 3.00 0.97
CA PHE A 12 6.68 3.64 2.28
C PHE A 12 8.02 3.52 3.01
N THR A 13 8.53 4.66 3.47
CA THR A 13 9.77 4.79 4.25
C THR A 13 9.44 5.26 5.68
N GLY A 14 10.45 5.26 6.57
CA GLY A 14 10.28 5.63 7.99
C GLY A 14 10.24 7.14 8.25
N ALA A 15 9.82 7.95 7.28
CA ALA A 15 9.60 9.38 7.47
C ALA A 15 8.17 9.63 7.98
N SER A 16 7.98 10.70 8.76
CA SER A 16 6.65 11.14 9.19
C SER A 16 5.76 11.49 7.99
N GLY A 17 4.46 11.26 8.10
CA GLY A 17 3.51 11.50 7.03
C GLY A 17 2.78 10.26 6.53
N ALA A 18 2.63 9.22 7.35
CA ALA A 18 2.06 7.93 6.93
C ALA A 18 0.68 8.07 6.28
N GLN A 19 -0.17 8.98 6.78
CA GLN A 19 -1.49 9.28 6.22
C GLN A 19 -1.46 9.67 4.74
N TYR A 20 -0.42 10.34 4.26
CA TYR A 20 -0.33 10.78 2.87
C TYR A 20 -0.14 9.59 1.94
N GLY A 21 0.77 8.67 2.29
CA GLY A 21 0.99 7.46 1.51
C GLY A 21 -0.24 6.54 1.50
N LEU A 22 -0.90 6.38 2.65
CA LEU A 22 -2.13 5.59 2.76
C LEU A 22 -3.26 6.20 1.92
N ARG A 23 -3.44 7.53 1.99
CA ARG A 23 -4.45 8.20 1.17
C ARG A 23 -4.11 8.13 -0.32
N LEU A 24 -2.85 8.26 -0.69
CA LEU A 24 -2.39 8.11 -2.07
C LEU A 24 -2.70 6.72 -2.62
N LEU A 25 -2.47 5.66 -1.83
CA LEU A 25 -2.82 4.29 -2.22
C LEU A 25 -4.30 4.17 -2.57
N GLN A 26 -5.20 4.70 -1.72
CA GLN A 26 -6.64 4.71 -1.99
C GLN A 26 -6.97 5.43 -3.31
N CYS A 27 -6.37 6.60 -3.55
CA CYS A 27 -6.59 7.36 -4.77
C CYS A 27 -6.10 6.61 -6.01
N LEU A 28 -4.93 5.98 -5.97
CA LEU A 28 -4.39 5.19 -7.08
C LEU A 28 -5.29 3.99 -7.39
N VAL A 29 -5.76 3.29 -6.36
CA VAL A 29 -6.69 2.17 -6.51
C VAL A 29 -8.02 2.62 -7.11
N ALA A 30 -8.60 3.72 -6.60
CA ALA A 30 -9.84 4.28 -7.12
C ALA A 30 -9.72 4.75 -8.59
N SER A 31 -8.54 5.18 -9.01
CA SER A 31 -8.23 5.53 -10.41
C SER A 31 -7.97 4.32 -11.31
N GLY A 32 -8.11 3.09 -10.79
CA GLY A 32 -7.92 1.86 -11.55
C GLY A 32 -6.46 1.45 -11.74
N CYS A 33 -5.49 2.12 -11.12
CA CYS A 33 -4.07 1.79 -11.23
C CYS A 33 -3.77 0.46 -10.54
N ARG A 34 -2.82 -0.31 -11.07
CA ARG A 34 -2.19 -1.41 -10.32
C ARG A 34 -1.05 -0.84 -9.48
N VAL A 35 -0.99 -1.17 -8.20
CA VAL A 35 -0.03 -0.61 -7.25
C VAL A 35 0.85 -1.70 -6.66
N ASN A 36 2.15 -1.59 -6.92
CA ASN A 36 3.18 -2.41 -6.28
C ASN A 36 3.68 -1.67 -5.04
N VAL A 37 3.44 -2.24 -3.87
CA VAL A 37 3.70 -1.62 -2.58
C VAL A 37 4.95 -2.24 -1.93
N MET A 38 5.87 -1.40 -1.48
CA MET A 38 7.05 -1.80 -0.71
C MET A 38 7.06 -1.03 0.61
N ILE A 39 7.28 -1.72 1.72
CA ILE A 39 7.19 -1.11 3.06
C ILE A 39 8.41 -1.52 3.88
N SER A 40 9.21 -0.54 4.29
CA SER A 40 10.34 -0.78 5.20
C SER A 40 9.88 -1.08 6.64
N LYS A 41 10.72 -1.74 7.45
CA LYS A 41 10.43 -1.94 8.88
C LYS A 41 10.16 -0.61 9.61
N ALA A 42 10.94 0.43 9.29
CA ALA A 42 10.75 1.76 9.86
C ALA A 42 9.38 2.36 9.47
N ALA A 43 8.94 2.18 8.22
CA ALA A 43 7.62 2.62 7.79
C ALA A 43 6.47 1.92 8.53
N GLN A 44 6.59 0.62 8.82
CA GLN A 44 5.57 -0.10 9.61
C GLN A 44 5.42 0.52 11.01
N VAL A 45 6.54 0.87 11.65
CA VAL A 45 6.54 1.56 12.95
C VAL A 45 5.89 2.93 12.85
N VAL A 46 6.25 3.73 11.85
CA VAL A 46 5.64 5.06 11.66
C VAL A 46 4.14 4.96 11.39
N ILE A 47 3.70 4.05 10.52
CA ILE A 47 2.27 3.84 10.24
C ILE A 47 1.50 3.47 11.51
N ALA A 48 2.04 2.55 12.33
CA ALA A 48 1.42 2.16 13.58
C ALA A 48 1.44 3.27 14.65
N THR A 49 2.36 4.22 14.55
CA THR A 49 2.53 5.33 15.50
C THR A 49 1.64 6.52 15.14
N GLU A 50 1.52 6.84 13.85
CA GLU A 50 0.79 8.02 13.35
C GLU A 50 -0.67 7.73 13.00
N THR A 51 -1.05 6.46 12.88
CA THR A 51 -2.40 6.07 12.46
C THR A 51 -2.93 4.90 13.29
N ASP A 52 -4.24 4.66 13.23
CA ASP A 52 -4.86 3.48 13.84
C ASP A 52 -4.69 2.22 12.98
N PHE A 53 -4.10 2.33 11.80
CA PHE A 53 -3.89 1.21 10.90
C PHE A 53 -2.71 0.35 11.37
N ARG A 54 -2.92 -0.96 11.49
CA ARG A 54 -1.90 -1.92 11.93
C ARG A 54 -1.61 -2.88 10.79
N LEU A 55 -0.43 -2.73 10.20
CA LEU A 55 0.03 -3.62 9.14
C LEU A 55 0.49 -4.96 9.75
N PRO A 56 -0.03 -6.10 9.24
CA PRO A 56 0.51 -7.41 9.58
C PRO A 56 1.99 -7.53 9.18
N GLY A 57 2.75 -8.36 9.90
CA GLY A 57 4.18 -8.55 9.62
C GLY A 57 4.49 -9.41 8.38
N SER A 58 3.55 -10.25 7.94
CA SER A 58 3.75 -11.11 6.76
C SER A 58 3.28 -10.41 5.47
N THR A 59 4.02 -10.60 4.37
CA THR A 59 3.69 -10.00 3.08
C THR A 59 2.29 -10.33 2.56
N PRO A 60 1.80 -11.60 2.62
CA PRO A 60 0.45 -11.93 2.15
C PRO A 60 -0.65 -11.23 2.96
N ALA A 61 -0.57 -11.28 4.29
CA ALA A 61 -1.56 -10.62 5.16
C ALA A 61 -1.50 -9.09 5.03
N MET A 62 -0.31 -8.53 4.80
CA MET A 62 -0.16 -7.10 4.53
C MET A 62 -0.81 -6.69 3.22
N ALA A 63 -0.70 -7.51 2.18
CA ALA A 63 -1.37 -7.27 0.90
C ALA A 63 -2.89 -7.30 1.04
N GLU A 64 -3.42 -8.25 1.79
CA GLU A 64 -4.86 -8.32 2.12
C GLU A 64 -5.31 -7.07 2.88
N ALA A 65 -4.65 -6.73 3.99
CA ALA A 65 -5.00 -5.57 4.80
C ALA A 65 -4.97 -4.24 3.99
N LEU A 66 -3.96 -4.05 3.13
CA LEU A 66 -3.87 -2.86 2.28
C LEU A 66 -4.90 -2.86 1.15
N SER A 67 -5.22 -4.03 0.59
CA SER A 67 -6.27 -4.16 -0.43
C SER A 67 -7.62 -3.79 0.15
N ASP A 68 -7.95 -4.30 1.34
CA ASP A 68 -9.19 -4.01 2.05
C ASP A 68 -9.27 -2.52 2.43
N PHE A 69 -8.19 -1.98 3.00
CA PHE A 69 -8.10 -0.55 3.34
C PHE A 69 -8.28 0.36 2.12
N ALA A 70 -7.81 -0.06 0.95
CA ALA A 70 -7.86 0.71 -0.29
C ALA A 70 -9.13 0.48 -1.13
N GLY A 71 -9.94 -0.54 -0.81
CA GLY A 71 -11.06 -0.97 -1.65
C GLY A 71 -10.61 -1.54 -3.00
N ALA A 72 -9.47 -2.24 -3.01
CA ALA A 72 -8.83 -2.73 -4.22
C ALA A 72 -9.52 -3.97 -4.81
N GLN A 73 -9.52 -4.06 -6.15
CA GLN A 73 -9.91 -5.29 -6.83
C GLN A 73 -8.84 -6.38 -6.66
N PRO A 74 -9.18 -7.67 -6.81
CA PRO A 74 -8.21 -8.76 -6.72
C PRO A 74 -6.99 -8.53 -7.62
N GLY A 75 -5.80 -8.54 -7.02
CA GLY A 75 -4.53 -8.36 -7.72
C GLY A 75 -4.15 -6.92 -8.07
N GLN A 76 -4.99 -5.93 -7.74
CA GLN A 76 -4.72 -4.52 -8.00
C GLN A 76 -3.65 -3.94 -7.04
N VAL A 77 -3.60 -4.42 -5.80
CA VAL A 77 -2.53 -4.11 -4.84
C VAL A 77 -1.67 -5.35 -4.64
N GLN A 78 -0.36 -5.20 -4.77
CA GLN A 78 0.61 -6.26 -4.53
C GLN A 78 1.68 -5.75 -3.59
N VAL A 79 1.95 -6.48 -2.52
CA VAL A 79 2.99 -6.11 -1.56
C VAL A 79 4.23 -6.96 -1.80
N PHE A 80 5.38 -6.32 -1.81
CA PHE A 80 6.68 -6.96 -1.92
C PHE A 80 7.41 -6.84 -0.59
N GLY A 81 7.68 -7.99 0.03
CA GLY A 81 8.49 -8.08 1.23
C GLY A 81 9.98 -7.99 0.91
N ARG A 82 10.77 -7.77 1.95
CA ARG A 82 12.20 -8.13 1.92
C ARG A 82 12.29 -9.60 2.31
N GLU A 83 13.17 -10.35 1.64
CA GLU A 83 13.67 -11.63 2.15
C GLU A 83 14.22 -11.47 3.59
#